data_AF-A0A2N9MF87-F1
#
_entry.id   AF-A0A2N9MF87-F1
#
_cell.length_a   1.000
_cell.length_b   1.000
_cell.length_c   1.000
_cell.angle_alpha   90.00
_cell.angle_beta   90.00
_cell.angle_gamma   90.00
#
_symmetry.space_group_name_H-M   'P 1'
#
loop_
_entity.id
_entity.type
_entity.pdbx_description
1 polymer ?
#
loop_
_entity_poly.entity_id
_entity_poly.type
_entity_poly.pdbx_seq_one_letter_code
_entity_poly.pdbx_strand_id
1 'polypeptide(L)'
;MGSGHTGRRRKNRERLPEPPPATPPAPLARCLKAATLLLTALCLLGLFSTEIADTDFWWHLKTGQYMVERHSLPVPDPFAYTTSAATAYRGEEQVRRFNLTHEWLSQVLMYAVYAAAGFPGIVLARAVLLASLCGLAGFLAARLAANFYAGIAAACATASVVVAFAADRPGVVSFLGVAVFVSLLELRRGWWALPPLALLWANCHGGFFLGWVVLLAYASETLPLWPGTAWPRGSRRLWLVTVCAMGASGINPNGFGVLSTVLAYRRSPMTTNLIEWHAPSLWGPPYGFDILLYAAPLLLVLSWRKVRLAHWILFAAFAGASLGAFRNTPLIGFLAPVLIAAYFPFRVKVPGGLAWAPPILAAGAAVGFAQGRFLQLRVAAWTIPAKTADFLLEHHVTGPIFNTYEQGGYLIWRMGPQERVFIDGRSLSETVYRDYNQILFNAGSYADQVAGPREELLNRYGVEVVVMNAMDYVSGALYPLALALANPVSTEWQLVYEDSQAVVFVRHAPPGTPVLSNKLGRLLRHMDRECAAYIENSPDTPVCARTLGYYWLHNQVKDEARSMLFLYLSRAQRRDPQAERTLRELDAGSPPSNNP
;
A
#
# COMPACT_ATOMS: atom_id res chain seq x y z
N MET A 1 34.66 47.98 -83.21
CA MET A 1 34.54 48.70 -81.91
C MET A 1 33.06 48.95 -81.67
N GLY A 2 32.40 48.53 -80.59
CA GLY A 2 32.80 47.80 -79.39
C GLY A 2 31.59 47.03 -78.84
N SER A 3 31.87 45.87 -78.27
CA SER A 3 30.93 44.93 -77.66
C SER A 3 30.52 45.38 -76.25
N GLY A 4 29.23 45.50 -75.97
CA GLY A 4 28.70 45.71 -74.63
C GLY A 4 28.71 44.42 -73.80
N HIS A 5 29.63 44.32 -72.84
CA HIS A 5 29.68 43.24 -71.84
C HIS A 5 28.70 43.49 -70.70
N THR A 6 27.79 42.55 -70.47
CA THR A 6 26.89 42.50 -69.31
C THR A 6 27.62 41.87 -68.10
N GLY A 7 28.21 42.72 -67.26
CA GLY A 7 28.85 42.32 -66.01
C GLY A 7 27.84 42.02 -64.90
N ARG A 8 27.53 40.74 -64.67
CA ARG A 8 26.69 40.25 -63.56
C ARG A 8 27.54 40.21 -62.26
N ARG A 9 27.45 41.24 -61.41
CA ARG A 9 28.06 41.25 -60.06
C ARG A 9 27.43 40.17 -59.18
N ARG A 10 28.15 39.07 -58.93
CA ARG A 10 27.86 38.11 -57.84
C ARG A 10 28.10 38.83 -56.50
N LYS A 11 27.04 39.08 -55.72
CA LYS A 11 27.17 39.40 -54.30
C LYS A 11 27.70 38.17 -53.56
N ASN A 12 28.92 38.26 -53.03
CA ASN A 12 29.43 37.31 -52.03
C ASN A 12 28.49 37.37 -50.81
N ARG A 13 27.70 36.31 -50.60
CA ARG A 13 27.09 36.02 -49.29
C ARG A 13 28.24 35.56 -48.39
N GLU A 14 28.67 36.42 -47.48
CA GLU A 14 29.48 35.99 -46.32
C GLU A 14 28.71 34.86 -45.62
N ARG A 15 29.34 33.67 -45.53
CA ARG A 15 28.82 32.60 -44.68
C ARG A 15 28.92 33.08 -43.24
N LEU A 16 27.78 33.14 -42.56
CA LEU A 16 27.75 33.24 -41.10
C LEU A 16 28.62 32.09 -40.53
N PRO A 17 29.48 32.34 -39.53
CA PRO A 17 30.29 31.29 -38.93
C PRO A 17 29.40 30.17 -38.41
N GLU A 18 29.73 28.93 -38.78
CA GLU A 18 29.05 27.75 -38.23
C GLU A 18 29.14 27.80 -36.69
N PRO A 19 28.04 27.52 -35.97
CA PRO A 19 28.09 27.43 -34.51
C PRO A 19 29.14 26.37 -34.15
N PRO A 20 30.02 26.65 -33.16
CA PRO A 20 31.05 25.69 -32.78
C PRO A 20 30.41 24.36 -32.38
N PRO A 21 31.02 23.21 -32.72
CA PRO A 21 30.51 21.92 -32.29
C PRO A 21 30.40 21.92 -30.77
N ALA A 22 29.24 21.45 -30.25
CA ALA A 22 28.99 21.37 -28.83
C ALA A 22 30.14 20.60 -28.14
N THR A 23 30.93 21.29 -27.31
CA THR A 23 32.02 20.68 -26.57
C THR A 23 31.45 19.59 -25.66
N PRO A 24 31.94 18.34 -25.74
CA PRO A 24 31.44 17.28 -24.89
C PRO A 24 31.65 17.67 -23.42
N PRO A 25 30.69 17.36 -22.52
CA PRO A 25 30.84 17.68 -21.11
C PRO A 25 32.14 17.09 -20.58
N ALA A 26 32.89 17.92 -19.84
CA ALA A 26 34.17 17.55 -19.23
C ALA A 26 34.05 16.17 -18.54
N PRO A 27 35.09 15.31 -18.62
CA PRO A 27 35.05 13.96 -18.07
C PRO A 27 34.52 13.89 -16.63
N LEU A 28 34.91 14.85 -15.78
CA LEU A 28 34.43 15.00 -14.41
C LEU A 28 32.91 15.17 -14.29
N ALA A 29 32.29 16.00 -15.13
CA ALA A 29 30.85 16.23 -15.10
C ALA A 29 30.04 14.98 -15.50
N ARG A 30 30.59 14.15 -16.40
CA ARG A 30 30.01 12.84 -16.74
C ARG A 30 30.12 11.86 -15.59
N CYS A 31 31.29 11.78 -14.94
CA CYS A 31 31.50 10.95 -13.76
C CYS A 31 30.57 11.35 -12.61
N LEU A 32 30.42 12.65 -12.33
CA LEU A 32 29.52 13.15 -11.27
C LEU A 32 28.05 12.82 -11.55
N LYS A 33 27.59 12.93 -12.81
CA LYS A 33 26.22 12.54 -13.19
C LYS A 33 26.01 11.02 -13.08
N ALA A 34 26.98 10.22 -13.52
CA ALA A 34 26.91 8.77 -13.37
C ALA A 34 26.88 8.36 -11.89
N ALA A 35 27.73 8.95 -11.06
CA ALA A 35 27.74 8.72 -9.61
C ALA A 35 26.42 9.15 -8.97
N THR A 36 25.87 10.31 -9.32
CA THR A 36 24.55 10.75 -8.84
C THR A 36 23.47 9.74 -9.21
N LEU A 37 23.44 9.29 -10.47
CA LEU A 37 22.44 8.34 -10.93
C LEU A 37 22.54 7.00 -10.18
N LEU A 38 23.75 6.45 -10.05
CA LEU A 38 23.99 5.19 -9.33
C LEU A 38 23.63 5.30 -7.84
N LEU A 39 24.02 6.40 -7.19
CA LEU A 39 23.70 6.62 -5.79
C LEU A 39 22.20 6.88 -5.58
N THR A 40 21.53 7.58 -6.49
CA THR A 40 20.06 7.70 -6.45
C THR A 40 19.41 6.33 -6.60
N ALA A 41 19.85 5.50 -7.55
CA ALA A 41 19.34 4.14 -7.71
C ALA A 41 19.56 3.29 -6.45
N LEU A 42 20.76 3.36 -5.85
CA LEU A 42 21.08 2.69 -4.60
C LEU A 42 20.19 3.16 -3.44
N CYS A 43 20.00 4.47 -3.28
CA CYS A 43 19.13 5.04 -2.26
C CYS A 43 17.68 4.60 -2.44
N LEU A 44 17.17 4.58 -3.68
CA LEU A 44 15.80 4.15 -3.97
C LEU A 44 15.62 2.66 -3.70
N LEU A 45 16.55 1.81 -4.15
CA LEU A 45 16.52 0.38 -3.86
C LEU A 45 16.59 0.12 -2.35
N GLY A 46 17.48 0.82 -1.65
CA GLY A 46 17.58 0.78 -0.20
C GLY A 46 16.28 1.20 0.50
N LEU A 47 15.71 2.34 0.12
CA LEU A 47 14.49 2.91 0.70
C LEU A 47 13.29 1.96 0.63
N PHE A 48 13.14 1.22 -0.47
CA PHE A 48 12.02 0.32 -0.69
C PHE A 48 12.30 -1.14 -0.29
N SER A 49 13.48 -1.41 0.29
CA SER A 49 13.93 -2.74 0.73
C SER A 49 13.73 -2.97 2.24
N THR A 50 12.66 -2.40 2.81
CA THR A 50 12.22 -2.64 4.20
C THR A 50 11.75 -4.08 4.40
N GLU A 51 11.59 -4.52 5.64
CA GLU A 51 11.07 -5.86 5.91
C GLU A 51 9.61 -6.04 5.44
N ILE A 52 9.19 -7.29 5.29
CA ILE A 52 7.79 -7.64 4.98
C ILE A 52 6.98 -7.53 6.27
N ALA A 53 6.16 -6.47 6.38
CA ALA A 53 5.33 -6.20 7.55
C ALA A 53 3.82 -6.22 7.25
N ASP A 54 3.45 -6.22 5.97
CA ASP A 54 2.05 -6.18 5.53
C ASP A 54 1.35 -7.52 5.80
N THR A 55 0.18 -7.47 6.44
CA THR A 55 -0.60 -8.66 6.82
C THR A 55 -1.29 -9.33 5.63
N ASP A 56 -1.55 -8.59 4.54
CA ASP A 56 -2.20 -9.12 3.34
C ASP A 56 -1.26 -9.90 2.44
N PHE A 57 0.06 -9.65 2.54
CA PHE A 57 1.09 -10.37 1.80
C PHE A 57 0.90 -11.90 1.83
N TRP A 58 0.54 -12.45 2.98
CA TRP A 58 0.51 -13.89 3.21
C TRP A 58 -0.55 -14.62 2.41
N TRP A 59 -1.77 -14.07 2.30
CA TRP A 59 -2.81 -14.69 1.50
C TRP A 59 -2.52 -14.54 0.00
N HIS A 60 -1.84 -13.47 -0.45
CA HIS A 60 -1.37 -13.37 -1.83
C HIS A 60 -0.37 -14.48 -2.15
N LEU A 61 0.62 -14.68 -1.27
CA LEU A 61 1.63 -15.71 -1.43
C LEU A 61 1.02 -17.11 -1.47
N LYS A 62 0.09 -17.40 -0.55
CA LYS A 62 -0.62 -18.69 -0.53
C LYS A 62 -1.52 -18.89 -1.74
N THR A 63 -2.17 -17.84 -2.23
CA THR A 63 -3.00 -17.91 -3.44
C THR A 63 -2.14 -18.25 -4.66
N GLY A 64 -0.95 -17.65 -4.77
CA GLY A 64 0.04 -17.99 -5.78
C GLY A 64 0.46 -19.47 -5.74
N GLN A 65 0.82 -19.95 -4.54
CA GLN A 65 1.14 -21.37 -4.31
C GLN A 65 -0.02 -22.29 -4.75
N TYR A 66 -1.24 -21.99 -4.29
CA TYR A 66 -2.43 -22.78 -4.60
C TYR A 66 -2.65 -22.93 -6.11
N MET A 67 -2.54 -21.83 -6.87
CA MET A 67 -2.74 -21.85 -8.31
C MET A 67 -1.66 -22.65 -9.05
N VAL A 68 -0.41 -22.56 -8.59
CA VAL A 68 0.70 -23.35 -9.16
C VAL A 68 0.56 -24.84 -8.85
N GLU A 69 0.09 -25.21 -7.66
CA GLU A 69 -0.06 -26.62 -7.28
C GLU A 69 -1.32 -27.27 -7.87
N ARG A 70 -2.43 -26.51 -8.00
CA ARG A 70 -3.73 -27.06 -8.42
C ARG A 70 -4.17 -26.68 -9.84
N HIS A 71 -3.40 -25.83 -10.52
CA HIS A 71 -3.69 -25.37 -11.90
C HIS A 71 -5.12 -24.80 -12.04
N SER A 72 -5.63 -24.14 -11.00
CA SER A 72 -6.99 -23.62 -10.93
C SER A 72 -7.03 -22.30 -10.16
N LEU A 73 -7.95 -21.42 -10.55
CA LEU A 73 -8.22 -20.19 -9.81
C LEU A 73 -8.85 -20.51 -8.44
N PRO A 74 -8.67 -19.66 -7.42
CA PRO A 74 -9.19 -19.87 -6.06
C PRO A 74 -10.69 -19.54 -5.99
N VAL A 75 -11.50 -20.16 -6.85
CA VAL A 75 -12.96 -19.96 -6.92
C VAL A 75 -13.66 -21.33 -6.83
N PRO A 76 -14.49 -21.59 -5.80
CA PRO A 76 -14.79 -20.74 -4.64
C PRO A 76 -13.56 -20.52 -3.73
N ASP A 77 -13.68 -19.63 -2.75
CA ASP A 77 -12.58 -19.33 -1.80
C ASP A 77 -12.14 -20.60 -1.06
N PRO A 78 -10.88 -21.06 -1.25
CA PRO A 78 -10.41 -22.29 -0.64
C PRO A 78 -9.94 -22.11 0.81
N PHE A 79 -9.80 -20.87 1.29
CA PHE A 79 -9.07 -20.58 2.52
C PHE A 79 -9.97 -20.26 3.72
N ALA A 80 -11.10 -19.58 3.52
CA ALA A 80 -12.05 -19.30 4.59
C ALA A 80 -13.33 -20.13 4.44
N TYR A 81 -13.73 -20.83 5.51
CA TYR A 81 -14.90 -21.72 5.49
C TYR A 81 -16.22 -20.95 5.58
N THR A 82 -16.18 -19.73 6.12
CA THR A 82 -17.35 -18.84 6.29
C THR A 82 -17.78 -18.21 4.97
N THR A 83 -16.82 -17.69 4.18
CA THR A 83 -17.05 -17.02 2.89
C THR A 83 -17.42 -18.01 1.80
N SER A 84 -16.87 -19.23 1.84
CA SER A 84 -17.26 -20.30 0.92
C SER A 84 -18.70 -20.79 1.15
N ALA A 85 -19.20 -20.72 2.39
CA ALA A 85 -20.58 -21.09 2.75
C ALA A 85 -21.58 -19.91 2.73
N ALA A 86 -21.10 -18.66 2.75
CA ALA A 86 -21.95 -17.47 2.86
C ALA A 86 -22.75 -17.18 1.58
N THR A 87 -24.05 -16.98 1.74
CA THR A 87 -24.97 -16.52 0.69
C THR A 87 -24.64 -15.09 0.27
N ALA A 88 -24.15 -14.92 -0.95
CA ALA A 88 -23.88 -13.60 -1.52
C ALA A 88 -25.14 -13.05 -2.20
N TYR A 89 -25.44 -11.76 -2.02
CA TYR A 89 -26.35 -11.07 -2.94
C TYR A 89 -25.64 -10.82 -4.28
N ARG A 90 -26.40 -10.58 -5.35
CA ARG A 90 -25.86 -10.48 -6.74
C ARG A 90 -24.68 -9.51 -6.90
N GLY A 91 -24.66 -8.40 -6.16
CA GLY A 91 -23.55 -7.44 -6.18
C GLY A 91 -22.30 -7.96 -5.47
N GLU A 92 -22.47 -8.62 -4.31
CA GLU A 92 -21.37 -9.23 -3.56
C GLU A 92 -20.74 -10.39 -4.33
N GLU A 93 -21.52 -11.22 -5.02
CA GLU A 93 -20.98 -12.36 -5.80
C GLU A 93 -19.98 -11.89 -6.86
N GLN A 94 -20.32 -10.81 -7.58
CA GLN A 94 -19.43 -10.21 -8.57
C GLN A 94 -18.14 -9.67 -7.93
N VAL A 95 -18.27 -8.93 -6.82
CA VAL A 95 -17.12 -8.36 -6.10
C VAL A 95 -16.22 -9.47 -5.54
N ARG A 96 -16.82 -10.50 -4.94
CA ARG A 96 -16.13 -11.67 -4.41
C ARG A 96 -15.33 -12.38 -5.51
N ARG A 97 -15.96 -12.68 -6.65
CA ARG A 97 -15.28 -13.30 -7.80
C ARG A 97 -14.14 -12.43 -8.30
N PHE A 98 -14.34 -11.11 -8.38
CA PHE A 98 -13.30 -10.19 -8.80
C PHE A 98 -12.11 -10.20 -7.83
N ASN A 99 -12.34 -10.04 -6.53
CA ASN A 99 -11.30 -10.08 -5.48
C ASN A 99 -10.46 -11.35 -5.57
N LEU A 100 -11.11 -12.50 -5.80
CA LEU A 100 -10.43 -13.80 -5.89
C LEU A 100 -9.57 -13.99 -7.15
N THR A 101 -9.77 -13.19 -8.21
CA THR A 101 -9.20 -13.52 -9.54
C THR A 101 -8.45 -12.40 -10.23
N HIS A 102 -8.65 -11.14 -9.83
CA HIS A 102 -8.10 -9.97 -10.53
C HIS A 102 -6.58 -9.77 -10.41
N GLU A 103 -5.90 -10.54 -9.55
CA GLU A 103 -4.47 -10.43 -9.27
C GLU A 103 -3.70 -11.73 -9.53
N TRP A 104 -4.33 -12.69 -10.23
CA TRP A 104 -3.84 -14.06 -10.32
C TRP A 104 -2.39 -14.15 -10.82
N LEU A 105 -2.03 -13.38 -11.86
CA LEU A 105 -0.69 -13.46 -12.43
C LEU A 105 0.36 -12.88 -11.48
N SER A 106 0.05 -11.77 -10.80
CA SER A 106 0.93 -11.21 -9.79
C SER A 106 1.15 -12.18 -8.64
N GLN A 107 0.10 -12.85 -8.16
CA GLN A 107 0.21 -13.84 -7.09
C GLN A 107 1.07 -15.04 -7.52
N VAL A 108 0.90 -15.55 -8.75
CA VAL A 108 1.77 -16.61 -9.30
C VAL A 108 3.23 -16.15 -9.36
N LEU A 109 3.48 -14.94 -9.87
CA LEU A 109 4.84 -14.39 -9.96
C LEU A 109 5.47 -14.16 -8.58
N MET A 110 4.69 -13.67 -7.61
CA MET A 110 5.13 -13.53 -6.23
C MET A 110 5.55 -14.87 -5.64
N TYR A 111 4.74 -15.92 -5.81
CA TYR A 111 5.11 -17.26 -5.36
C TYR A 111 6.35 -17.79 -6.08
N ALA A 112 6.49 -17.56 -7.39
CA ALA A 112 7.69 -17.97 -8.15
C ALA A 112 8.96 -17.28 -7.64
N VAL A 113 8.90 -15.99 -7.31
CA VAL A 113 10.02 -15.26 -6.70
C VAL A 113 10.36 -15.82 -5.32
N TYR A 114 9.35 -16.08 -4.49
CA TYR A 114 9.54 -16.70 -3.18
C TYR A 114 10.16 -18.10 -3.29
N ALA A 115 9.69 -18.94 -4.21
CA ALA A 115 10.22 -20.27 -4.43
C ALA A 115 11.69 -20.25 -4.88
N ALA A 116 12.09 -19.24 -5.66
CA ALA A 116 13.46 -19.12 -6.16
C ALA A 116 14.44 -18.49 -5.16
N ALA A 117 14.01 -17.50 -4.38
CA ALA A 117 14.90 -16.65 -3.58
C ALA A 117 14.42 -16.34 -2.15
N GLY A 118 13.34 -16.98 -1.69
CA GLY A 118 12.74 -16.77 -0.39
C GLY A 118 12.22 -15.33 -0.19
N PHE A 119 12.08 -14.94 1.08
CA PHE A 119 11.67 -13.58 1.46
C PHE A 119 12.61 -12.47 0.98
N PRO A 120 13.96 -12.65 0.94
CA PRO A 120 14.85 -11.68 0.30
C PRO A 120 14.45 -11.35 -1.14
N GLY A 121 14.03 -12.35 -1.92
CA GLY A 121 13.58 -12.16 -3.29
C GLY A 121 12.36 -11.25 -3.41
N ILE A 122 11.39 -11.40 -2.50
CA ILE A 122 10.17 -10.57 -2.45
C ILE A 122 10.50 -9.11 -2.14
N VAL A 123 11.32 -8.89 -1.10
CA VAL A 123 11.74 -7.53 -0.70
C VAL A 123 12.47 -6.84 -1.86
N LEU A 124 13.37 -7.56 -2.54
CA LEU A 124 14.08 -7.02 -3.71
C LEU A 124 13.14 -6.78 -4.89
N ALA A 125 12.18 -7.65 -5.14
CA ALA A 125 11.19 -7.46 -6.21
C ALA A 125 10.36 -6.19 -5.98
N ARG A 126 9.84 -5.99 -4.76
CA ARG A 126 9.14 -4.76 -4.37
C ARG A 126 10.03 -3.54 -4.54
N ALA A 127 11.28 -3.61 -4.07
CA ALA A 127 12.22 -2.51 -4.18
C ALA A 127 12.51 -2.12 -5.63
N VAL A 128 12.71 -3.10 -6.51
CA VAL A 128 12.92 -2.89 -7.95
C VAL A 128 11.70 -2.25 -8.61
N LEU A 129 10.49 -2.72 -8.30
CA LEU A 129 9.25 -2.17 -8.88
C LEU A 129 9.07 -0.68 -8.51
N LEU A 130 9.22 -0.34 -7.24
CA LEU A 130 9.05 1.04 -6.75
C LEU A 130 10.20 1.97 -7.16
N ALA A 131 11.44 1.47 -7.17
CA ALA A 131 12.58 2.20 -7.70
C ALA A 131 12.44 2.45 -9.22
N SER A 132 11.88 1.49 -9.97
CA SER A 132 11.59 1.65 -11.40
C SER A 132 10.51 2.70 -11.65
N LEU A 133 9.45 2.73 -10.83
CA LEU A 133 8.43 3.79 -10.89
C LEU A 133 9.05 5.19 -10.69
N CYS A 134 9.87 5.35 -9.65
CA CYS A 134 10.57 6.61 -9.37
C CYS A 134 11.57 6.96 -10.50
N GLY A 135 12.28 5.96 -11.01
CA GLY A 135 13.22 6.09 -12.12
C GLY A 135 12.55 6.52 -13.42
N LEU A 136 11.36 6.01 -13.73
CA LEU A 136 10.57 6.43 -14.90
C LEU A 136 10.08 7.88 -14.76
N ALA A 137 9.61 8.28 -13.58
CA ALA A 137 9.25 9.68 -13.31
C ALA A 137 10.47 10.61 -13.52
N GLY A 138 11.62 10.24 -12.94
CA GLY A 138 12.86 10.99 -13.11
C GLY A 138 13.36 11.02 -14.56
N PHE A 139 13.27 9.91 -15.28
CA PHE A 139 13.64 9.83 -16.69
C PHE A 139 12.77 10.75 -17.55
N LEU A 140 11.44 10.71 -17.39
CA LEU A 140 10.53 11.59 -18.11
C LEU A 140 10.75 13.05 -17.78
N ALA A 141 10.86 13.38 -16.49
CA ALA A 141 11.15 14.74 -16.04
C ALA A 141 12.46 15.27 -16.64
N ALA A 142 13.54 14.47 -16.63
CA ALA A 142 14.81 14.86 -17.25
C ALA A 142 14.70 15.10 -18.75
N ARG A 143 13.91 14.28 -19.44
CA ARG A 143 13.66 14.42 -20.89
C ARG A 143 12.85 15.66 -21.22
N LEU A 144 11.73 15.88 -20.52
CA LEU A 144 10.82 17.00 -20.78
C LEU A 144 11.43 18.35 -20.38
N ALA A 145 12.17 18.39 -19.28
CA ALA A 145 12.88 19.61 -18.83
C ALA A 145 14.23 19.82 -19.53
N ALA A 146 14.71 18.84 -20.31
CA ALA A 146 16.08 18.76 -20.81
C ALA A 146 17.15 19.00 -19.71
N ASN A 147 16.88 18.51 -18.50
CA ASN A 147 17.69 18.76 -17.31
C ASN A 147 17.83 17.50 -16.45
N PHE A 148 19.04 16.97 -16.36
CA PHE A 148 19.37 15.77 -15.58
C PHE A 148 18.96 15.90 -14.09
N TYR A 149 19.23 17.04 -13.46
CA TYR A 149 18.96 17.23 -12.03
C TYR A 149 17.47 17.42 -11.74
N ALA A 150 16.70 17.95 -12.69
CA ALA A 150 15.24 17.94 -12.59
C ALA A 150 14.69 16.50 -12.56
N GLY A 151 15.33 15.58 -13.29
CA GLY A 151 15.01 14.16 -13.22
C GLY A 151 15.33 13.54 -11.87
N ILE A 152 16.51 13.81 -11.30
CA ILE A 152 16.86 13.33 -9.95
C ILE A 152 15.87 13.87 -8.91
N ALA A 153 15.55 15.16 -8.97
CA ALA A 153 14.57 15.77 -8.07
C ALA A 153 13.17 15.13 -8.22
N ALA A 154 12.73 14.86 -9.45
CA ALA A 154 11.44 14.22 -9.70
C ALA A 154 11.39 12.76 -9.20
N ALA A 155 12.49 12.01 -9.33
CA ALA A 155 12.60 10.66 -8.78
C ALA A 155 12.49 10.68 -7.23
N CYS A 156 13.20 11.59 -6.56
CA CYS A 156 13.11 11.75 -5.11
C CYS A 156 11.73 12.24 -4.65
N ALA A 157 11.12 13.18 -5.38
CA ALA A 157 9.77 13.67 -5.10
C ALA A 157 8.70 12.59 -5.29
N THR A 158 8.89 11.70 -6.27
CA THR A 158 8.01 10.53 -6.42
C THR A 158 8.18 9.58 -5.23
N ALA A 159 9.43 9.33 -4.82
CA ALA A 159 9.74 8.45 -3.70
C ALA A 159 9.16 8.94 -2.37
N SER A 160 9.11 10.26 -2.13
CA SER A 160 8.56 10.81 -0.88
C SER A 160 7.06 10.58 -0.70
N VAL A 161 6.33 10.30 -1.77
CA VAL A 161 4.91 9.88 -1.72
C VAL A 161 4.80 8.36 -1.68
N VAL A 162 5.49 7.70 -2.59
CA VAL A 162 5.36 6.26 -2.83
C VAL A 162 5.89 5.41 -1.67
N VAL A 163 6.80 5.93 -0.84
CA VAL A 163 7.32 5.22 0.35
C VAL A 163 6.21 4.79 1.33
N ALA A 164 5.12 5.56 1.44
CA ALA A 164 3.97 5.20 2.27
C ALA A 164 3.17 4.00 1.74
N PHE A 165 3.45 3.57 0.50
CA PHE A 165 2.77 2.49 -0.22
C PHE A 165 3.73 1.34 -0.54
N ALA A 166 4.87 1.27 0.15
CA ALA A 166 5.86 0.21 0.01
C ALA A 166 5.40 -1.10 0.68
N ALA A 167 4.21 -1.57 0.33
CA ALA A 167 3.64 -2.84 0.77
C ALA A 167 3.91 -3.95 -0.26
N ASP A 168 4.02 -5.20 0.21
CA ASP A 168 4.25 -6.39 -0.61
C ASP A 168 2.96 -6.88 -1.29
N ARG A 169 2.27 -5.97 -2.00
CA ARG A 169 0.97 -6.20 -2.65
C ARG A 169 1.04 -6.08 -4.18
N PRO A 170 0.22 -6.82 -4.94
CA PRO A 170 0.11 -6.69 -6.39
C PRO A 170 -0.26 -5.28 -6.89
N GLY A 171 -0.92 -4.47 -6.05
CA GLY A 171 -1.34 -3.10 -6.40
C GLY A 171 -0.22 -2.21 -6.94
N VAL A 172 1.02 -2.40 -6.49
CA VAL A 172 2.20 -1.66 -6.95
C VAL A 172 2.41 -1.75 -8.47
N VAL A 173 2.05 -2.89 -9.07
CA VAL A 173 2.16 -3.11 -10.53
C VAL A 173 1.33 -2.09 -11.31
N SER A 174 0.21 -1.62 -10.76
CA SER A 174 -0.64 -0.65 -11.46
C SER A 174 -0.04 0.74 -11.54
N PHE A 175 0.68 1.18 -10.51
CA PHE A 175 1.37 2.47 -10.56
C PHE A 175 2.51 2.44 -11.59
N LEU A 176 3.24 1.32 -11.66
CA LEU A 176 4.25 1.12 -12.70
C LEU A 176 3.61 1.05 -14.10
N GLY A 177 2.48 0.36 -14.24
CA GLY A 177 1.71 0.29 -15.50
C GLY A 177 1.31 1.67 -16.01
N VAL A 178 0.75 2.53 -15.15
CA VAL A 178 0.44 3.93 -15.47
C VAL A 178 1.68 4.67 -15.93
N ALA A 179 2.79 4.56 -15.18
CA ALA A 179 4.04 5.24 -15.51
C ALA A 179 4.61 4.82 -16.87
N VAL A 180 4.57 3.52 -17.19
CA VAL A 180 5.00 2.99 -18.49
C VAL A 180 4.11 3.49 -19.62
N PHE A 181 2.79 3.49 -19.44
CA PHE A 181 1.83 3.96 -20.45
C PHE A 181 2.05 5.44 -20.76
N VAL A 182 2.11 6.28 -19.73
CA VAL A 182 2.42 7.72 -19.87
C VAL A 182 3.78 7.89 -20.55
N SER A 183 4.79 7.12 -20.18
CA SER A 183 6.13 7.21 -20.77
C SER A 183 6.15 6.91 -22.27
N LEU A 184 5.52 5.81 -22.70
CA LEU A 184 5.48 5.43 -24.12
C LEU A 184 4.72 6.46 -24.98
N LEU A 185 3.66 7.07 -24.42
CA LEU A 185 2.86 8.08 -25.10
C LEU A 185 3.59 9.43 -25.17
N GLU A 186 4.26 9.87 -24.10
CA GLU A 186 5.10 11.07 -24.08
C GLU A 186 6.27 10.97 -25.07
N LEU A 187 6.95 9.82 -25.11
CA LEU A 187 8.09 9.60 -26.00
C LEU A 187 7.68 9.43 -27.48
N ARG A 188 6.38 9.29 -27.75
CA ARG A 188 5.81 9.04 -29.10
C ARG A 188 6.48 7.88 -29.85
N ARG A 189 6.98 6.87 -29.12
CA ARG A 189 7.72 5.73 -29.67
C ARG A 189 7.21 4.43 -29.05
N GLY A 190 7.13 3.38 -29.88
CA GLY A 190 6.80 2.05 -29.39
C GLY A 190 5.34 1.85 -28.96
N TRP A 191 4.39 2.62 -29.49
CA TRP A 191 2.97 2.52 -29.11
C TRP A 191 2.37 1.11 -29.27
N TRP A 192 2.88 0.30 -30.20
CA TRP A 192 2.44 -1.10 -30.37
C TRP A 192 2.84 -2.02 -29.20
N ALA A 193 3.66 -1.56 -28.25
CA ALA A 193 3.88 -2.26 -26.99
C ALA A 193 2.70 -2.08 -26.02
N LEU A 194 1.83 -1.07 -26.19
CA LEU A 194 0.72 -0.81 -25.28
C LEU A 194 -0.31 -1.95 -25.23
N PRO A 195 -0.73 -2.58 -26.34
CA PRO A 195 -1.64 -3.72 -26.27
C PRO A 195 -1.12 -4.95 -25.51
N PRO A 196 0.10 -5.49 -25.79
CA PRO A 196 0.61 -6.61 -25.00
C PRO A 196 0.88 -6.24 -23.54
N LEU A 197 1.28 -4.99 -23.25
CA LEU A 197 1.42 -4.52 -21.87
C LEU A 197 0.06 -4.38 -21.16
N ALA A 198 -1.00 -3.98 -21.87
CA ALA A 198 -2.36 -3.91 -21.33
C ALA A 198 -2.88 -5.31 -20.99
N LEU A 199 -2.61 -6.30 -21.86
CA LEU A 199 -2.91 -7.70 -21.59
C LEU A 199 -2.21 -8.20 -20.33
N LEU A 200 -0.90 -7.97 -20.22
CA LEU A 200 -0.11 -8.38 -19.05
C LEU A 200 -0.65 -7.71 -17.78
N TRP A 201 -0.83 -6.39 -17.81
CA TRP A 201 -1.30 -5.62 -16.65
C TRP A 201 -2.70 -6.05 -16.20
N ALA A 202 -3.63 -6.31 -17.12
CA ALA A 202 -4.98 -6.74 -16.78
C ALA A 202 -5.05 -8.10 -16.07
N ASN A 203 -4.00 -8.92 -16.20
CA ASN A 203 -3.88 -10.19 -15.48
C ASN A 203 -3.08 -10.05 -14.16
N CYS A 204 -2.31 -8.96 -14.01
CA CYS A 204 -1.54 -8.68 -12.80
C CYS A 204 -2.34 -7.95 -11.71
N HIS A 205 -3.21 -6.99 -12.08
CA HIS A 205 -3.98 -6.22 -11.09
C HIS A 205 -5.17 -5.50 -11.73
N GLY A 206 -6.28 -5.39 -11.01
CA GLY A 206 -7.51 -4.73 -11.45
C GLY A 206 -7.39 -3.22 -11.75
N GLY A 207 -6.29 -2.58 -11.37
CA GLY A 207 -6.01 -1.17 -11.64
C GLY A 207 -5.71 -0.84 -13.11
N PHE A 208 -5.71 -1.82 -14.01
CA PHE A 208 -5.42 -1.65 -15.44
C PHE A 208 -6.33 -0.66 -16.18
N PHE A 209 -7.56 -0.43 -15.68
CA PHE A 209 -8.49 0.54 -16.28
C PHE A 209 -7.95 1.97 -16.25
N LEU A 210 -7.00 2.28 -15.33
CA LEU A 210 -6.28 3.56 -15.33
C LEU A 210 -5.51 3.77 -16.64
N GLY A 211 -5.03 2.68 -17.27
CA GLY A 211 -4.45 2.71 -18.60
C GLY A 211 -5.42 3.22 -19.66
N TRP A 212 -6.73 2.96 -19.54
CA TRP A 212 -7.73 3.50 -20.45
C TRP A 212 -7.88 5.01 -20.31
N VAL A 213 -7.89 5.52 -19.07
CA VAL A 213 -7.90 6.96 -18.79
C VAL A 213 -6.70 7.63 -19.47
N VAL A 214 -5.52 7.02 -19.34
CA VAL A 214 -4.29 7.50 -20.00
C VAL A 214 -4.45 7.48 -21.52
N LEU A 215 -4.79 6.35 -22.11
CA LEU A 215 -4.93 6.22 -23.57
C LEU A 215 -5.93 7.22 -24.16
N LEU A 216 -7.08 7.39 -23.50
CA LEU A 216 -8.14 8.31 -23.94
C LEU A 216 -7.70 9.77 -23.79
N ALA A 217 -6.99 10.13 -22.72
CA ALA A 217 -6.45 11.48 -22.55
C ALA A 217 -5.54 11.87 -23.73
N TYR A 218 -4.61 11.00 -24.13
CA TYR A 218 -3.74 11.25 -25.28
C TYR A 218 -4.46 11.19 -26.63
N ALA A 219 -5.38 10.24 -26.81
CA ALA A 219 -6.15 10.12 -28.04
C ALA A 219 -7.06 11.35 -28.26
N SER A 220 -7.64 11.90 -27.19
CA SER A 220 -8.50 13.08 -27.23
C SER A 220 -7.80 14.33 -27.78
N GLU A 221 -6.49 14.47 -27.58
CA GLU A 221 -5.71 15.60 -28.12
C GLU A 221 -5.67 15.62 -29.65
N THR A 222 -5.96 14.47 -30.27
CA THR A 222 -5.93 14.33 -31.72
C THR A 222 -7.27 14.61 -32.39
N LEU A 223 -8.33 14.85 -31.62
CA LEU A 223 -9.65 15.15 -32.15
C LEU A 223 -9.67 16.53 -32.81
N PRO A 224 -10.20 16.66 -34.05
CA PRO A 224 -10.38 17.96 -34.69
C PRO A 224 -11.59 18.65 -34.06
N LEU A 225 -11.39 19.28 -32.90
CA LEU A 225 -12.47 19.93 -32.15
C LEU A 225 -13.07 21.13 -32.92
N TRP A 226 -12.36 21.68 -33.91
CA TRP A 226 -12.79 22.83 -34.70
C TRP A 226 -13.06 22.46 -36.16
N PRO A 227 -14.19 22.91 -36.76
CA PRO A 227 -14.50 22.67 -38.16
C PRO A 227 -13.35 23.12 -39.08
N GLY A 228 -12.94 22.25 -40.00
CA GLY A 228 -11.85 22.51 -40.95
C GLY A 228 -10.44 22.17 -40.44
N THR A 229 -10.26 21.73 -39.19
CA THR A 229 -8.97 21.23 -38.71
C THR A 229 -8.72 19.79 -39.18
N ALA A 230 -7.55 19.56 -39.78
CA ALA A 230 -7.14 18.23 -40.21
C ALA A 230 -6.68 17.38 -39.00
N TRP A 231 -6.93 16.08 -39.06
CA TRP A 231 -6.41 15.15 -38.07
C TRP A 231 -4.88 15.19 -38.05
N PRO A 232 -4.25 15.26 -36.86
CA PRO A 232 -2.80 15.17 -36.75
C PRO A 232 -2.24 13.89 -37.40
N ARG A 233 -0.99 13.94 -37.86
CA ARG A 233 -0.32 12.74 -38.38
C ARG A 233 -0.18 11.71 -37.26
N GLY A 234 -0.57 10.47 -37.54
CA GLY A 234 -0.49 9.36 -36.57
C GLY A 234 -1.73 9.18 -35.69
N SER A 235 -2.76 10.04 -35.79
CA SER A 235 -3.97 9.90 -34.97
C SER A 235 -4.71 8.58 -35.20
N ARG A 236 -4.86 8.15 -36.46
CA ARG A 236 -5.46 6.84 -36.78
C ARG A 236 -4.71 5.70 -36.10
N ARG A 237 -3.37 5.76 -36.09
CA ARG A 237 -2.52 4.77 -35.44
C ARG A 237 -2.71 4.80 -33.92
N LEU A 238 -2.76 5.99 -33.31
CA LEU A 238 -2.99 6.13 -31.87
C LEU A 238 -4.35 5.57 -31.47
N TRP A 239 -5.42 5.93 -32.17
CA TRP A 239 -6.76 5.37 -31.92
C TRP A 239 -6.82 3.86 -32.10
N LEU A 240 -6.18 3.31 -33.14
CA LEU A 240 -6.10 1.88 -33.34
C LEU A 240 -5.37 1.19 -32.17
N VAL A 241 -4.22 1.73 -31.75
CA VAL A 241 -3.49 1.22 -30.59
C VAL A 241 -4.33 1.31 -29.32
N THR A 242 -5.05 2.41 -29.10
CA THR A 242 -5.96 2.57 -27.96
C THR A 242 -7.04 1.50 -27.95
N VAL A 243 -7.74 1.29 -29.08
CA VAL A 243 -8.77 0.25 -29.20
C VAL A 243 -8.17 -1.14 -28.99
N CYS A 244 -7.02 -1.45 -29.59
CA CYS A 244 -6.34 -2.73 -29.40
C CYS A 244 -5.92 -2.95 -27.93
N ALA A 245 -5.41 -1.92 -27.25
CA ALA A 245 -4.98 -2.04 -25.86
C ALA A 245 -6.16 -2.19 -24.90
N MET A 246 -7.24 -1.43 -25.11
CA MET A 246 -8.48 -1.60 -24.37
C MET A 246 -9.07 -3.00 -24.61
N GLY A 247 -9.14 -3.45 -25.87
CA GLY A 247 -9.59 -4.80 -26.22
C GLY A 247 -8.75 -5.91 -25.58
N ALA A 248 -7.42 -5.79 -25.64
CA ALA A 248 -6.49 -6.76 -25.05
C ALA A 248 -6.62 -6.84 -23.53
N SER A 249 -6.91 -5.73 -22.85
CA SER A 249 -7.15 -5.73 -21.40
C SER A 249 -8.40 -6.50 -20.98
N GLY A 250 -9.33 -6.79 -21.91
CA GLY A 250 -10.48 -7.67 -21.68
C GLY A 250 -10.14 -9.16 -21.64
N ILE A 251 -8.91 -9.57 -21.93
CA ILE A 251 -8.47 -10.97 -21.88
C ILE A 251 -7.91 -11.26 -20.48
N ASN A 252 -8.82 -11.41 -19.52
CA ASN A 252 -8.54 -11.77 -18.13
C ASN A 252 -9.79 -12.50 -17.53
N PRO A 253 -9.69 -13.16 -16.36
CA PRO A 253 -10.82 -13.92 -15.78
C PRO A 253 -12.12 -13.13 -15.54
N ASN A 254 -12.03 -11.80 -15.46
CA ASN A 254 -13.15 -10.87 -15.21
C ASN A 254 -13.57 -10.06 -16.43
N GLY A 255 -12.91 -10.20 -17.58
CA GLY A 255 -13.18 -9.40 -18.77
C GLY A 255 -13.14 -7.90 -18.48
N PHE A 256 -14.21 -7.19 -18.84
CA PHE A 256 -14.41 -5.76 -18.58
C PHE A 256 -15.15 -5.47 -17.26
N GLY A 257 -15.37 -6.48 -16.42
CA GLY A 257 -16.15 -6.38 -15.19
C GLY A 257 -15.60 -5.40 -14.15
N VAL A 258 -14.35 -4.93 -14.30
CA VAL A 258 -13.70 -3.95 -13.43
C VAL A 258 -14.53 -2.68 -13.21
N LEU A 259 -15.21 -2.15 -14.24
CA LEU A 259 -15.98 -0.92 -14.10
C LEU A 259 -17.20 -1.11 -13.18
N SER A 260 -17.94 -2.20 -13.39
CA SER A 260 -19.07 -2.57 -12.53
C SER A 260 -18.62 -2.87 -11.11
N THR A 261 -17.47 -3.53 -10.92
CA THR A 261 -16.94 -3.82 -9.58
C THR A 261 -16.54 -2.54 -8.84
N VAL A 262 -15.87 -1.58 -9.51
CA VAL A 262 -15.52 -0.29 -8.89
C VAL A 262 -16.76 0.48 -8.44
N LEU A 263 -17.84 0.42 -9.21
CA LEU A 263 -19.13 1.02 -8.81
C LEU A 263 -19.78 0.26 -7.64
N ALA A 264 -19.63 -1.06 -7.58
CA ALA A 264 -20.13 -1.88 -6.49
C ALA A 264 -19.38 -1.62 -5.17
N TYR A 265 -18.04 -1.48 -5.20
CA TYR A 265 -17.27 -1.13 -4.00
C TYR A 265 -17.78 0.17 -3.36
N ARG A 266 -18.06 1.21 -4.14
CA ARG A 266 -18.57 2.49 -3.60
C ARG A 266 -19.88 2.36 -2.81
N ARG A 267 -20.61 1.26 -2.96
CA ARG A 267 -21.88 1.00 -2.27
C ARG A 267 -21.71 0.02 -1.09
N SER A 268 -20.51 -0.52 -0.89
CA SER A 268 -20.23 -1.54 0.13
C SER A 268 -19.93 -0.90 1.49
N PRO A 269 -20.72 -1.18 2.54
CA PRO A 269 -20.46 -0.69 3.91
C PRO A 269 -19.13 -1.18 4.48
N MET A 270 -18.64 -2.32 4.00
CA MET A 270 -17.36 -2.91 4.40
C MET A 270 -16.19 -2.06 3.90
N THR A 271 -16.26 -1.59 2.64
CA THR A 271 -15.20 -0.73 2.08
C THR A 271 -15.18 0.68 2.67
N THR A 272 -16.32 1.22 3.10
CA THR A 272 -16.38 2.56 3.73
C THR A 272 -15.68 2.63 5.08
N ASN A 273 -15.43 1.49 5.73
CA ASN A 273 -14.73 1.44 7.02
C ASN A 273 -13.22 1.19 6.89
N LEU A 274 -12.72 0.92 5.68
CA LEU A 274 -11.30 0.69 5.43
C LEU A 274 -10.56 2.02 5.28
N ILE A 275 -9.49 2.20 6.06
CA ILE A 275 -8.74 3.46 6.10
C ILE A 275 -8.21 3.90 4.74
N GLU A 276 -7.86 2.95 3.87
CA GLU A 276 -7.31 3.20 2.54
C GLU A 276 -8.32 3.82 1.54
N TRP A 277 -9.62 3.70 1.83
CA TRP A 277 -10.72 4.24 1.01
C TRP A 277 -11.19 5.63 1.47
N HIS A 278 -10.74 6.08 2.65
CA HIS A 278 -10.98 7.45 3.08
C HIS A 278 -10.17 8.45 2.25
N ALA A 279 -10.67 9.69 2.19
CA ALA A 279 -9.91 10.79 1.62
C ALA A 279 -8.59 10.98 2.41
N PRO A 280 -7.48 11.30 1.72
CA PRO A 280 -6.22 11.60 2.39
C PRO A 280 -6.38 12.80 3.33
N SER A 281 -5.72 12.75 4.49
CA SER A 281 -5.62 13.93 5.34
C SER A 281 -4.69 14.95 4.67
N LEU A 282 -5.21 16.16 4.44
CA LEU A 282 -4.39 17.24 3.91
C LEU A 282 -3.46 17.75 5.00
N TRP A 283 -2.19 17.93 4.66
CA TRP A 283 -1.10 18.24 5.59
C TRP A 283 -0.82 17.12 6.60
N GLY A 284 -1.01 15.88 6.16
CA GLY A 284 -0.64 14.65 6.87
C GLY A 284 0.45 13.87 6.12
N PRO A 285 1.07 12.87 6.77
CA PRO A 285 1.96 11.95 6.07
C PRO A 285 1.19 11.15 4.99
N PRO A 286 1.74 10.98 3.78
CA PRO A 286 3.02 11.52 3.30
C PRO A 286 2.92 12.99 2.88
N TYR A 287 3.62 13.89 3.58
CA TYR A 287 3.57 15.35 3.32
C TYR A 287 3.97 15.77 1.91
N GLY A 288 4.74 14.92 1.20
CA GLY A 288 5.08 15.13 -0.21
C GLY A 288 3.86 15.18 -1.11
N PHE A 289 2.77 14.49 -0.75
CA PHE A 289 1.54 14.46 -1.53
C PHE A 289 0.92 15.85 -1.65
N ASP A 290 0.72 16.56 -0.54
CA ASP A 290 0.07 17.88 -0.54
C ASP A 290 0.87 18.91 -1.35
N ILE A 291 2.19 18.93 -1.15
CA ILE A 291 3.09 19.84 -1.87
C ILE A 291 2.96 19.61 -3.38
N LEU A 292 2.99 18.35 -3.82
CA LEU A 292 2.86 18.01 -5.24
C LEU A 292 1.47 18.29 -5.80
N LEU A 293 0.42 17.99 -5.01
CA LEU A 293 -0.97 18.24 -5.35
C LEU A 293 -1.24 19.73 -5.60
N TYR A 294 -0.62 20.63 -4.84
CA TYR A 294 -0.80 22.08 -4.99
C TYR A 294 0.19 22.72 -5.97
N ALA A 295 1.45 22.28 -6.00
CA ALA A 295 2.48 22.87 -6.85
C ALA A 295 2.24 22.58 -8.34
N ALA A 296 1.82 21.36 -8.69
CA ALA A 296 1.55 21.00 -10.08
C ALA A 296 0.46 21.88 -10.73
N PRO A 297 -0.77 22.00 -10.20
CA PRO A 297 -1.82 22.78 -10.84
C PRO A 297 -1.48 24.27 -10.87
N LEU A 298 -0.81 24.81 -9.84
CA LEU A 298 -0.29 26.17 -9.89
C LEU A 298 0.61 26.39 -11.11
N LEU A 299 1.56 25.50 -11.35
CA LEU A 299 2.43 25.58 -12.54
C LEU A 299 1.67 25.33 -13.84
N LEU A 300 0.70 24.42 -13.87
CA LEU A 300 -0.13 24.21 -15.05
C LEU A 300 -0.94 25.47 -15.40
N VAL A 301 -1.50 26.17 -14.41
CA VAL A 301 -2.22 27.44 -14.59
C VAL A 301 -1.27 28.55 -15.04
N LEU A 302 -0.11 28.70 -14.39
CA LEU A 302 0.89 29.70 -14.79
C LEU A 302 1.40 29.48 -16.21
N SER A 303 1.51 28.21 -16.63
CA SER A 303 1.95 27.81 -17.97
C SER A 303 0.81 27.44 -18.91
N TRP A 304 -0.45 27.81 -18.63
CA TRP A 304 -1.66 27.24 -19.27
C TRP A 304 -1.64 27.23 -20.81
N ARG A 305 -1.06 28.25 -21.44
CA ARG A 305 -0.94 28.33 -22.92
C ARG A 305 -0.01 27.28 -23.53
N LYS A 306 0.88 26.69 -22.74
CA LYS A 306 1.84 25.66 -23.15
C LYS A 306 1.38 24.25 -22.74
N VAL A 307 0.44 24.15 -21.82
CA VAL A 307 0.00 22.88 -21.26
C VAL A 307 -0.86 22.13 -22.27
N ARG A 308 -0.49 20.87 -22.49
CA ARG A 308 -1.19 19.91 -23.33
C ARG A 308 -2.51 19.47 -22.70
N LEU A 309 -3.54 19.24 -23.52
CA LEU A 309 -4.87 18.83 -23.05
C LEU A 309 -4.82 17.50 -22.27
N ALA A 310 -4.02 16.53 -22.71
CA ALA A 310 -3.84 15.26 -21.99
C ALA A 310 -3.30 15.48 -20.58
N HIS A 311 -2.43 16.48 -20.36
CA HIS A 311 -1.85 16.72 -19.03
C HIS A 311 -2.91 17.32 -18.09
N TRP A 312 -3.82 18.15 -18.60
CA TRP A 312 -4.98 18.61 -17.84
C TRP A 312 -5.93 17.47 -17.47
N ILE A 313 -6.29 16.63 -18.44
CA ILE A 313 -7.18 15.48 -18.22
C ILE A 313 -6.57 14.51 -17.21
N LEU A 314 -5.30 14.13 -17.39
CA LEU A 314 -4.60 13.23 -16.49
C LEU A 314 -4.47 13.81 -15.09
N PHE A 315 -4.07 15.07 -14.95
CA PHE A 315 -3.95 15.71 -13.66
C PHE A 315 -5.31 15.75 -12.95
N ALA A 316 -6.37 16.18 -13.63
CA ALA A 316 -7.71 16.24 -13.06
C ALA A 316 -8.21 14.84 -12.64
N ALA A 317 -8.03 13.83 -13.49
CA ALA A 317 -8.45 12.46 -13.20
C ALA A 317 -7.68 11.87 -12.00
N PHE A 318 -6.35 12.02 -11.97
CA PHE A 318 -5.51 11.45 -10.91
C PHE A 318 -5.64 12.23 -9.61
N ALA A 319 -5.80 13.55 -9.65
CA ALA A 319 -6.09 14.36 -8.48
C ALA A 319 -7.46 13.98 -7.90
N GLY A 320 -8.50 13.87 -8.73
CA GLY A 320 -9.82 13.44 -8.30
C GLY A 320 -9.80 12.02 -7.68
N ALA A 321 -9.06 11.09 -8.28
CA ALA A 321 -8.90 9.75 -7.72
C ALA A 321 -8.14 9.75 -6.39
N SER A 322 -7.06 10.54 -6.28
CA SER A 322 -6.23 10.66 -5.07
C SER A 322 -6.96 11.33 -3.92
N LEU A 323 -7.75 12.37 -4.20
CA LEU A 323 -8.59 13.05 -3.20
C LEU A 323 -9.80 12.19 -2.79
N GLY A 324 -10.26 11.31 -3.67
CA GLY A 324 -11.36 10.39 -3.38
C GLY A 324 -10.95 9.20 -2.50
N ALA A 325 -9.69 8.75 -2.55
CA ALA A 325 -9.20 7.65 -1.72
C ALA A 325 -7.66 7.69 -1.56
N PHE A 326 -7.18 7.57 -0.31
CA PHE A 326 -5.76 7.62 0.06
C PHE A 326 -4.88 6.65 -0.75
N ARG A 327 -5.38 5.44 -1.04
CA ARG A 327 -4.68 4.44 -1.87
C ARG A 327 -4.31 4.90 -3.28
N ASN A 328 -4.93 5.96 -3.80
CA ASN A 328 -4.67 6.47 -5.14
C ASN A 328 -3.62 7.59 -5.18
N THR A 329 -3.14 8.09 -4.03
CA THR A 329 -2.14 9.18 -3.98
C THR A 329 -0.84 8.92 -4.76
N PRO A 330 -0.35 7.67 -4.96
CA PRO A 330 0.80 7.43 -5.84
C PRO A 330 0.62 7.89 -7.29
N LEU A 331 -0.63 8.04 -7.77
CA LEU A 331 -0.89 8.57 -9.12
C LEU A 331 -0.41 10.02 -9.26
N ILE A 332 -0.71 10.85 -8.26
CA ILE A 332 -0.17 12.21 -8.18
C ILE A 332 1.32 12.18 -7.84
N GLY A 333 1.75 11.27 -6.96
CA GLY A 333 3.15 11.07 -6.63
C GLY A 333 4.03 10.86 -7.87
N PHE A 334 3.55 10.13 -8.88
CA PHE A 334 4.22 9.96 -10.17
C PHE A 334 4.04 11.17 -11.11
N LEU A 335 2.78 11.58 -11.35
CA LEU A 335 2.48 12.53 -12.42
C LEU A 335 2.93 13.96 -12.10
N ALA A 336 2.71 14.43 -10.87
CA ALA A 336 2.98 15.82 -10.50
C ALA A 336 4.46 16.21 -10.65
N PRO A 337 5.46 15.42 -10.18
CA PRO A 337 6.86 15.74 -10.40
C PRO A 337 7.25 15.86 -11.89
N VAL A 338 6.67 14.99 -12.74
CA VAL A 338 6.90 15.03 -14.20
C VAL A 338 6.33 16.32 -14.80
N LEU A 339 5.09 16.70 -14.42
CA LEU A 339 4.44 17.91 -14.91
C LEU A 339 5.13 19.19 -14.41
N ILE A 340 5.52 19.21 -13.13
CA ILE A 340 6.28 20.31 -12.53
C ILE A 340 7.58 20.53 -13.31
N ALA A 341 8.33 19.46 -13.60
CA ALA A 341 9.57 19.57 -14.37
C ALA A 341 9.33 20.04 -15.82
N ALA A 342 8.28 19.54 -16.47
CA ALA A 342 7.95 19.86 -17.86
C ALA A 342 7.52 21.31 -18.07
N TYR A 343 6.80 21.90 -17.11
CA TYR A 343 6.19 23.23 -17.24
C TYR A 343 6.81 24.29 -16.33
N PHE A 344 7.93 23.98 -15.66
CA PHE A 344 8.62 24.94 -14.83
C PHE A 344 9.01 26.18 -15.66
N PRO A 345 8.60 27.40 -15.27
CA PRO A 345 8.70 28.59 -16.11
C PRO A 345 10.14 29.08 -16.30
N PHE A 346 11.04 28.73 -15.39
CA PHE A 346 12.43 29.17 -15.40
C PHE A 346 13.37 28.05 -15.86
N ARG A 347 14.27 28.36 -16.79
CA ARG A 347 15.39 27.44 -17.06
C ARG A 347 16.40 27.58 -15.93
N VAL A 348 16.29 26.70 -14.94
CA VAL A 348 17.28 26.61 -13.87
C VAL A 348 18.60 26.13 -14.50
N LYS A 349 19.54 27.06 -14.71
CA LYS A 349 20.92 26.72 -15.09
C LYS A 349 21.61 26.17 -13.85
N VAL A 350 21.47 24.87 -13.64
CA VAL A 350 22.25 24.18 -12.60
C VAL A 350 23.70 24.14 -13.08
N PRO A 351 24.69 24.64 -12.30
CA PRO A 351 26.09 24.56 -12.68
C PRO A 351 26.44 23.10 -13.00
N GLY A 352 27.17 22.89 -14.11
CA GLY A 352 27.46 21.56 -14.62
C GLY A 352 28.26 20.75 -13.60
N GLY A 353 27.60 19.77 -12.98
CA GLY A 353 28.18 18.99 -11.89
C GLY A 353 27.88 19.63 -10.55
N LEU A 354 26.65 19.44 -10.04
CA LEU A 354 26.33 19.70 -8.64
C LEU A 354 27.22 18.77 -7.80
N ALA A 355 28.45 19.21 -7.50
CA ALA A 355 29.47 18.37 -6.87
C ALA A 355 29.02 17.86 -5.49
N TRP A 356 28.03 18.53 -4.90
CA TRP A 356 27.39 18.17 -3.64
C TRP A 356 26.31 17.07 -3.75
N ALA A 357 25.75 16.79 -4.94
CA ALA A 357 24.72 15.76 -5.08
C ALA A 357 25.24 14.35 -4.74
N PRO A 358 26.36 13.86 -5.33
CA PRO A 358 26.92 12.57 -4.95
C PRO A 358 27.22 12.42 -3.44
N PRO A 359 27.94 13.35 -2.76
CA PRO A 359 28.22 13.17 -1.34
C PRO A 359 26.95 13.22 -0.47
N ILE A 360 25.95 14.02 -0.81
CA ILE A 360 24.65 14.00 -0.09
C ILE A 360 23.96 12.64 -0.24
N LEU A 361 23.90 12.10 -1.48
CA LEU A 361 23.29 10.79 -1.72
C LEU A 361 24.09 9.66 -1.08
N ALA A 362 25.43 9.73 -1.12
CA ALA A 362 26.31 8.77 -0.46
C ALA A 362 26.14 8.81 1.07
N ALA A 363 26.03 10.00 1.67
CA ALA A 363 25.72 10.15 3.09
C ALA A 363 24.34 9.59 3.42
N GLY A 364 23.32 9.86 2.60
CA GLY A 364 21.99 9.27 2.75
C GLY A 364 22.00 7.74 2.69
N ALA A 365 22.73 7.16 1.72
CA ALA A 365 22.91 5.72 1.64
C ALA A 365 23.66 5.16 2.86
N ALA A 366 24.75 5.80 3.27
CA ALA A 366 25.53 5.41 4.44
C ALA A 366 24.69 5.43 5.71
N VAL A 367 23.87 6.46 5.92
CA VAL A 367 22.91 6.54 7.04
C VAL A 367 21.87 5.43 6.94
N GLY A 368 21.32 5.18 5.75
CA GLY A 368 20.36 4.09 5.53
C GLY A 368 20.91 2.71 5.91
N PHE A 369 22.15 2.42 5.52
CA PHE A 369 22.86 1.21 5.91
C PHE A 369 23.22 1.17 7.40
N ALA A 370 23.78 2.26 7.95
CA ALA A 370 24.19 2.35 9.34
C ALA A 370 23.00 2.20 10.33
N GLN A 371 21.81 2.67 9.93
CA GLN A 371 20.58 2.51 10.71
C GLN A 371 19.88 1.16 10.48
N GLY A 372 20.42 0.29 9.61
CA GLY A 372 19.77 -0.98 9.26
C GLY A 372 18.40 -0.81 8.59
N ARG A 373 18.15 0.34 7.94
CA ARG A 373 16.90 0.65 7.23
C ARG A 373 16.93 0.17 5.77
N PHE A 374 18.12 -0.03 5.22
CA PHE A 374 18.31 -0.59 3.88
C PHE A 374 18.57 -2.09 3.95
N LEU A 375 18.06 -2.82 2.94
CA LEU A 375 18.22 -4.26 2.77
C LEU A 375 17.76 -5.06 4.00
N GLN A 376 16.58 -4.73 4.54
CA GLN A 376 15.90 -5.54 5.54
C GLN A 376 15.27 -6.77 4.86
N LEU A 377 16.12 -7.66 4.35
CA LEU A 377 15.75 -8.83 3.55
C LEU A 377 15.11 -9.96 4.39
N ARG A 378 14.10 -9.61 5.20
CA ARG A 378 13.47 -10.48 6.19
C ARG A 378 11.98 -10.15 6.32
N VAL A 379 11.30 -10.98 7.11
CA VAL A 379 9.93 -10.77 7.56
C VAL A 379 9.95 -10.06 8.92
N ALA A 380 9.01 -9.14 9.13
CA ALA A 380 8.72 -8.57 10.43
C ALA A 380 8.03 -9.63 11.30
N ALA A 381 8.79 -10.45 12.02
CA ALA A 381 8.22 -11.56 12.80
C ALA A 381 7.19 -11.10 13.86
N TRP A 382 7.29 -9.85 14.30
CA TRP A 382 6.38 -9.24 15.27
C TRP A 382 4.96 -8.97 14.73
N THR A 383 4.73 -9.02 13.41
CA THR A 383 3.39 -8.80 12.80
C THR A 383 2.61 -10.10 12.57
N ILE A 384 3.18 -11.26 12.87
CA ILE A 384 2.61 -12.57 12.52
C ILE A 384 2.54 -13.54 13.71
N PRO A 385 1.46 -14.33 13.86
CA PRO A 385 1.33 -15.30 14.95
C PRO A 385 2.09 -16.61 14.65
N ALA A 386 3.40 -16.53 14.37
CA ALA A 386 4.22 -17.66 13.92
C ALA A 386 4.24 -18.81 14.92
N LYS A 387 4.57 -18.52 16.19
CA LYS A 387 4.64 -19.53 17.25
C LYS A 387 3.27 -20.11 17.59
N THR A 388 2.22 -19.30 17.45
CA THR A 388 0.84 -19.76 17.63
C THR A 388 0.46 -20.77 16.55
N ALA A 389 0.78 -20.49 15.28
CA ALA A 389 0.53 -21.44 14.20
C ALA A 389 1.34 -22.74 14.37
N ASP A 390 2.59 -22.64 14.81
CA ASP A 390 3.41 -23.82 15.13
C ASP A 390 2.80 -24.66 16.27
N PHE A 391 2.31 -24.01 17.33
CA PHE A 391 1.60 -24.67 18.43
C PHE A 391 0.34 -25.42 17.95
N LEU A 392 -0.49 -24.78 17.11
CA LEU A 392 -1.71 -25.42 16.58
C LEU A 392 -1.39 -26.69 15.79
N LEU A 393 -0.31 -26.65 14.98
CA LEU A 393 0.15 -27.80 14.20
C LEU A 393 0.75 -28.91 15.07
N GLU A 394 1.60 -28.56 16.04
CA GLU A 394 2.27 -29.52 16.93
C GLU A 394 1.26 -30.28 17.82
N HIS A 395 0.27 -29.57 18.36
CA HIS A 395 -0.75 -30.13 19.23
C HIS A 395 -2.01 -30.62 18.50
N HIS A 396 -1.99 -30.62 17.16
CA HIS A 396 -3.12 -31.06 16.33
C HIS A 396 -4.44 -30.39 16.73
N VAL A 397 -4.39 -29.08 17.00
CA VAL A 397 -5.57 -28.28 17.33
C VAL A 397 -6.29 -27.96 16.02
N THR A 398 -7.26 -28.80 15.67
CA THR A 398 -8.07 -28.71 14.45
C THR A 398 -9.51 -28.31 14.75
N GLY A 399 -10.21 -27.75 13.77
CA GLY A 399 -11.64 -27.43 13.87
C GLY A 399 -11.96 -26.06 13.26
N PRO A 400 -13.24 -25.62 13.29
CA PRO A 400 -13.59 -24.30 12.79
C PRO A 400 -12.95 -23.21 13.65
N ILE A 401 -11.90 -22.59 13.11
CA ILE A 401 -11.15 -21.52 13.75
C ILE A 401 -11.93 -20.21 13.62
N PHE A 402 -12.01 -19.43 14.69
CA PHE A 402 -12.24 -17.98 14.65
C PHE A 402 -10.91 -17.27 14.86
N ASN A 403 -10.55 -16.41 13.91
CA ASN A 403 -9.33 -15.62 14.00
C ASN A 403 -9.61 -14.15 13.76
N THR A 404 -8.72 -13.29 14.27
CA THR A 404 -8.74 -11.88 13.91
C THR A 404 -8.31 -11.66 12.47
N TYR A 405 -8.82 -10.58 11.89
CA TYR A 405 -8.70 -10.18 10.50
C TYR A 405 -7.25 -10.14 10.01
N GLU A 406 -6.37 -9.60 10.84
CA GLU A 406 -4.96 -9.33 10.61
C GLU A 406 -4.13 -10.62 10.65
N GLN A 407 -4.56 -11.60 11.45
CA GLN A 407 -3.90 -12.90 11.61
C GLN A 407 -4.27 -13.88 10.49
N GLY A 408 -5.42 -13.69 9.85
CA GLY A 408 -5.98 -14.62 8.85
C GLY A 408 -5.02 -14.92 7.71
N GLY A 409 -4.36 -13.90 7.16
CA GLY A 409 -3.42 -14.08 6.05
C GLY A 409 -2.29 -15.07 6.39
N TYR A 410 -1.64 -14.89 7.54
CA TYR A 410 -0.53 -15.75 7.95
C TYR A 410 -0.98 -17.18 8.29
N LEU A 411 -2.13 -17.32 8.98
CA LEU A 411 -2.71 -18.63 9.28
C LEU A 411 -3.04 -19.40 7.99
N ILE A 412 -3.55 -18.72 6.96
CA ILE A 412 -3.76 -19.28 5.61
C ILE A 412 -2.45 -19.78 5.00
N TRP A 413 -1.38 -18.98 5.07
CA TRP A 413 -0.07 -19.37 4.55
C TRP A 413 0.47 -20.63 5.24
N ARG A 414 0.42 -20.66 6.58
CA ARG A 414 1.05 -21.71 7.39
C ARG A 414 0.25 -23.01 7.44
N MET A 415 -1.09 -22.95 7.50
CA MET A 415 -1.95 -24.11 7.77
C MET A 415 -2.95 -24.43 6.64
N GLY A 416 -3.12 -23.52 5.68
CA GLY A 416 -4.04 -23.72 4.57
C GLY A 416 -3.48 -24.68 3.50
N PRO A 417 -4.35 -25.33 2.71
CA PRO A 417 -5.81 -25.28 2.76
C PRO A 417 -6.44 -26.31 3.73
N GLN A 418 -5.63 -27.04 4.51
CA GLN A 418 -6.11 -28.07 5.43
C GLN A 418 -6.96 -27.46 6.54
N GLU A 419 -6.41 -26.46 7.24
CA GLU A 419 -7.15 -25.65 8.20
C GLU A 419 -7.65 -24.39 7.51
N ARG A 420 -8.94 -24.09 7.69
CA ARG A 420 -9.61 -22.93 7.10
C ARG A 420 -9.89 -21.88 8.17
N VAL A 421 -9.67 -20.63 7.82
CA VAL A 421 -9.84 -19.48 8.73
C VAL A 421 -11.27 -18.95 8.71
N PHE A 422 -11.65 -18.14 9.71
CA PHE A 422 -12.94 -17.47 9.74
C PHE A 422 -12.98 -16.26 8.82
N ILE A 423 -11.91 -15.49 8.77
CA ILE A 423 -11.81 -14.27 7.96
C ILE A 423 -10.34 -13.95 7.69
N ASP A 424 -10.09 -13.16 6.65
CA ASP A 424 -8.80 -12.60 6.31
C ASP A 424 -8.95 -11.25 5.58
N GLY A 425 -7.82 -10.62 5.30
CA GLY A 425 -7.63 -9.37 4.57
C GLY A 425 -8.47 -9.12 3.31
N ARG A 426 -8.95 -10.18 2.66
CA ARG A 426 -9.77 -10.05 1.44
C ARG A 426 -11.21 -9.64 1.71
N SER A 427 -11.71 -9.81 2.95
CA SER A 427 -13.09 -9.53 3.36
C SER A 427 -14.14 -9.91 2.30
N LEU A 428 -14.27 -11.20 1.98
CA LEU A 428 -15.03 -11.65 0.80
C LEU A 428 -16.56 -11.70 0.96
N SER A 429 -17.09 -11.41 2.16
CA SER A 429 -18.53 -11.33 2.43
C SER A 429 -18.85 -10.27 3.47
N GLU A 430 -19.79 -9.38 3.15
CA GLU A 430 -20.22 -8.30 4.05
C GLU A 430 -20.97 -8.84 5.27
N THR A 431 -21.74 -9.92 5.08
CA THR A 431 -22.45 -10.59 6.18
C THR A 431 -21.47 -11.19 7.17
N VAL A 432 -20.47 -11.93 6.69
CA VAL A 432 -19.42 -12.49 7.56
C VAL A 432 -18.62 -11.39 8.25
N TYR A 433 -18.29 -10.30 7.56
CA TYR A 433 -17.58 -9.16 8.17
C TYR A 433 -18.40 -8.49 9.28
N ARG A 434 -19.71 -8.35 9.10
CA ARG A 434 -20.59 -7.82 10.15
C ARG A 434 -20.67 -8.78 11.34
N ASP A 435 -20.88 -10.07 11.07
CA ASP A 435 -20.99 -11.09 12.11
C ASP A 435 -19.65 -11.22 12.89
N TYR A 436 -18.50 -11.11 12.21
CA TYR A 436 -17.16 -11.01 12.80
C TYR A 436 -17.08 -9.88 13.83
N ASN A 437 -17.52 -8.67 13.46
CA ASN A 437 -17.53 -7.53 14.37
C ASN A 437 -18.50 -7.73 15.55
N GLN A 438 -19.64 -8.39 15.34
CA GLN A 438 -20.56 -8.74 16.43
C GLN A 438 -19.94 -9.75 17.40
N ILE A 439 -19.21 -10.75 16.91
CA ILE A 439 -18.47 -11.69 17.75
C ILE A 439 -17.39 -10.95 18.55
N LEU A 440 -16.60 -10.07 17.92
CA LEU A 440 -15.55 -9.33 18.61
C LEU A 440 -16.08 -8.40 19.71
N PHE A 441 -17.06 -7.56 19.38
CA PHE A 441 -17.46 -6.43 20.23
C PHE A 441 -18.75 -6.66 21.02
N ASN A 442 -19.60 -7.62 20.64
CA ASN A 442 -20.87 -7.96 21.28
C ASN A 442 -21.81 -6.75 21.49
N ALA A 443 -21.92 -5.89 20.47
CA ALA A 443 -22.72 -4.68 20.55
C ALA A 443 -24.18 -4.97 20.95
N GLY A 444 -24.67 -4.28 21.98
CA GLY A 444 -26.01 -4.49 22.54
C GLY A 444 -26.11 -5.55 23.64
N SER A 445 -24.97 -6.09 24.10
CA SER A 445 -24.88 -7.06 25.21
C SER A 445 -23.66 -6.78 26.10
N TYR A 446 -23.42 -7.63 27.11
CA TYR A 446 -22.25 -7.53 27.98
C TYR A 446 -20.97 -7.87 27.21
N ALA A 447 -20.07 -6.89 27.09
CA ALA A 447 -18.86 -7.00 26.27
C ALA A 447 -17.88 -8.06 26.79
N ASP A 448 -17.86 -8.30 28.09
CA ASP A 448 -16.98 -9.21 28.83
C ASP A 448 -17.60 -10.60 29.08
N GLN A 449 -18.69 -10.95 28.40
CA GLN A 449 -19.37 -12.24 28.52
C GLN A 449 -19.60 -12.92 27.17
N VAL A 450 -19.56 -14.25 27.17
CA VAL A 450 -20.02 -15.06 26.04
C VAL A 450 -21.53 -15.20 26.16
N ALA A 451 -22.27 -14.20 25.66
CA ALA A 451 -23.73 -14.14 25.76
C ALA A 451 -24.33 -13.31 24.62
N GLY A 452 -25.60 -13.55 24.32
CA GLY A 452 -26.36 -12.79 23.31
C GLY A 452 -25.82 -13.06 21.89
N PRO A 453 -25.73 -12.02 21.03
CA PRO A 453 -25.35 -12.21 19.61
C PRO A 453 -24.00 -12.91 19.43
N ARG A 454 -23.03 -12.65 20.31
CA ARG A 454 -21.72 -13.32 20.26
C ARG A 454 -21.85 -14.84 20.41
N GLU A 455 -22.56 -15.30 21.43
CA GLU A 455 -22.73 -16.73 21.70
C GLU A 455 -23.51 -17.42 20.57
N GLU A 456 -24.60 -16.79 20.13
CA GLU A 456 -25.40 -17.26 18.99
C GLU A 456 -24.54 -17.46 17.73
N LEU A 457 -23.68 -16.48 17.42
CA LEU A 457 -22.81 -16.54 16.24
C LEU A 457 -21.66 -17.54 16.40
N LEU A 458 -21.00 -17.60 17.57
CA LEU A 458 -19.98 -18.61 17.84
C LEU A 458 -20.54 -20.03 17.67
N ASN A 459 -21.77 -20.26 18.12
CA ASN A 459 -22.46 -21.55 17.98
C ASN A 459 -22.91 -21.78 16.53
N ARG A 460 -23.47 -20.78 15.85
CA ARG A 460 -23.93 -20.86 14.45
C ARG A 460 -22.80 -21.22 13.49
N TYR A 461 -21.62 -20.64 13.68
CA TYR A 461 -20.44 -20.94 12.87
C TYR A 461 -19.71 -22.20 13.35
N GLY A 462 -20.13 -22.81 14.46
CA GLY A 462 -19.52 -24.00 15.03
C GLY A 462 -18.07 -23.77 15.46
N VAL A 463 -17.75 -22.58 15.97
CA VAL A 463 -16.37 -22.19 16.32
C VAL A 463 -15.89 -23.05 17.49
N GLU A 464 -14.81 -23.81 17.26
CA GLU A 464 -14.18 -24.68 18.27
C GLU A 464 -12.85 -24.11 18.78
N VAL A 465 -12.19 -23.28 17.97
CA VAL A 465 -10.87 -22.72 18.25
C VAL A 465 -10.92 -21.22 18.02
N VAL A 466 -10.41 -20.42 18.96
CA VAL A 466 -10.26 -18.96 18.81
C VAL A 466 -8.77 -18.62 18.86
N VAL A 467 -8.26 -17.99 17.81
CA VAL A 467 -6.87 -17.52 17.68
C VAL A 467 -6.90 -16.02 17.50
N MET A 468 -6.48 -15.24 18.49
CA MET A 468 -6.62 -13.79 18.39
C MET A 468 -5.54 -13.03 19.15
N ASN A 469 -5.22 -11.86 18.65
CA ASN A 469 -4.65 -10.76 19.44
C ASN A 469 -5.73 -10.16 20.34
N ALA A 470 -5.36 -9.54 21.46
CA ALA A 470 -6.35 -8.88 22.33
C ALA A 470 -6.67 -7.46 21.85
N MET A 471 -5.85 -6.86 20.98
CA MET A 471 -6.01 -5.47 20.56
C MET A 471 -5.75 -5.23 19.09
N ASP A 472 -6.54 -4.37 18.47
CA ASP A 472 -6.27 -3.87 17.12
C ASP A 472 -4.97 -3.05 17.09
N TYR A 473 -4.06 -3.45 16.22
CA TYR A 473 -2.74 -2.85 16.11
C TYR A 473 -2.79 -1.38 15.66
N VAL A 474 -3.72 -1.01 14.78
CA VAL A 474 -3.77 0.33 14.17
C VAL A 474 -4.48 1.34 15.06
N SER A 475 -5.67 1.00 15.55
CA SER A 475 -6.52 1.87 16.36
C SER A 475 -6.23 1.78 17.86
N GLY A 476 -5.52 0.73 18.30
CA GLY A 476 -5.34 0.42 19.72
C GLY A 476 -6.65 0.01 20.41
N ALA A 477 -7.69 -0.36 19.66
CA ALA A 477 -8.96 -0.80 20.20
C ALA A 477 -8.80 -2.17 20.87
N LEU A 478 -9.30 -2.30 22.10
CA LEU A 478 -9.36 -3.59 22.79
C LEU A 478 -10.48 -4.44 22.18
N TYR A 479 -10.22 -5.74 21.98
CA TYR A 479 -11.23 -6.72 21.57
C TYR A 479 -11.83 -7.41 22.80
N PRO A 480 -13.08 -7.08 23.20
CA PRO A 480 -13.68 -7.62 24.42
C PRO A 480 -13.89 -9.14 24.38
N LEU A 481 -13.90 -9.77 23.20
CA LEU A 481 -14.00 -11.22 23.06
C LEU A 481 -12.93 -11.96 23.88
N ALA A 482 -11.68 -11.50 23.87
CA ALA A 482 -10.63 -12.17 24.64
C ALA A 482 -10.99 -12.19 26.14
N LEU A 483 -11.42 -11.05 26.69
CA LEU A 483 -11.86 -10.93 28.09
C LEU A 483 -13.04 -11.85 28.38
N ALA A 484 -14.00 -11.92 27.46
CA ALA A 484 -15.17 -12.79 27.61
C ALA A 484 -14.82 -14.28 27.66
N LEU A 485 -13.88 -14.73 26.83
CA LEU A 485 -13.44 -16.13 26.83
C LEU A 485 -12.60 -16.47 28.07
N ALA A 486 -11.83 -15.51 28.58
CA ALA A 486 -11.03 -15.68 29.78
C ALA A 486 -11.82 -15.50 31.09
N ASN A 487 -13.02 -14.91 31.02
CA ASN A 487 -13.89 -14.67 32.16
C ASN A 487 -14.16 -15.99 32.91
N PRO A 488 -13.99 -16.06 34.25
CA PRO A 488 -14.27 -17.26 35.03
C PRO A 488 -15.69 -17.83 34.86
N VAL A 489 -16.66 -16.99 34.48
CA VAL A 489 -18.03 -17.44 34.16
C VAL A 489 -18.06 -18.28 32.87
N SER A 490 -17.14 -18.03 31.93
CA SER A 490 -16.95 -18.84 30.73
C SER A 490 -16.18 -20.12 31.08
N THR A 491 -16.93 -21.19 31.35
CA THR A 491 -16.37 -22.50 31.70
C THR A 491 -16.05 -23.37 30.49
N GLU A 492 -16.72 -23.11 29.36
CA GLU A 492 -16.59 -23.90 28.14
C GLU A 492 -15.25 -23.67 27.41
N TRP A 493 -14.74 -22.44 27.43
CA TRP A 493 -13.53 -22.08 26.70
C TRP A 493 -12.27 -22.25 27.54
N GLN A 494 -11.29 -23.01 27.06
CA GLN A 494 -10.03 -23.27 27.74
C GLN A 494 -8.89 -22.50 27.06
N LEU A 495 -8.09 -21.76 27.84
CA LEU A 495 -6.87 -21.13 27.32
C LEU A 495 -5.78 -22.20 27.22
N VAL A 496 -5.24 -22.42 26.03
CA VAL A 496 -4.22 -23.45 25.79
C VAL A 496 -2.86 -22.87 25.38
N TYR A 497 -2.85 -21.64 24.88
CA TYR A 497 -1.63 -20.97 24.47
C TYR A 497 -1.72 -19.45 24.67
N GLU A 498 -0.58 -18.84 25.01
CA GLU A 498 -0.39 -17.39 25.00
C GLU A 498 1.08 -17.04 24.67
N ASP A 499 1.29 -16.05 23.83
CA ASP A 499 2.57 -15.34 23.71
C ASP A 499 2.34 -13.81 23.70
N SER A 500 3.23 -13.01 23.12
CA SER A 500 3.04 -11.56 23.03
C SER A 500 2.27 -11.11 21.78
N GLN A 501 1.82 -12.03 20.93
CA GLN A 501 1.16 -11.74 19.65
C GLN A 501 -0.26 -12.32 19.57
N ALA A 502 -0.50 -13.46 20.21
CA ALA A 502 -1.82 -14.06 20.23
C ALA A 502 -2.08 -14.92 21.48
N VAL A 503 -3.37 -15.17 21.71
CA VAL A 503 -3.91 -16.15 22.64
C VAL A 503 -4.74 -17.18 21.87
N VAL A 504 -4.73 -18.43 22.36
CA VAL A 504 -5.55 -19.51 21.79
C VAL A 504 -6.51 -20.05 22.85
N PHE A 505 -7.79 -19.98 22.54
CA PHE A 505 -8.84 -20.65 23.29
C PHE A 505 -9.43 -21.81 22.49
N VAL A 506 -9.80 -22.89 23.17
CA VAL A 506 -10.48 -24.04 22.57
C VAL A 506 -11.68 -24.44 23.41
N ARG A 507 -12.78 -24.89 22.79
CA ARG A 507 -13.88 -25.53 23.56
C ARG A 507 -13.46 -26.92 24.03
N HIS A 508 -12.80 -27.66 23.15
CA HIS A 508 -12.35 -29.03 23.40
C HIS A 508 -10.85 -29.15 23.12
N ALA A 509 -10.03 -29.19 24.16
CA ALA A 509 -8.59 -29.38 24.02
C ALA A 509 -8.28 -30.81 23.55
N PRO A 510 -7.53 -30.99 22.45
CA PRO A 510 -7.04 -32.31 22.06
C PRO A 510 -6.22 -32.98 23.18
N PRO A 511 -6.18 -34.32 23.25
CA PRO A 511 -5.36 -35.02 24.23
C PRO A 511 -3.88 -34.57 24.14
N GLY A 512 -3.29 -34.22 25.28
CA GLY A 512 -1.89 -33.76 25.36
C GLY A 512 -1.69 -32.26 25.13
N THR A 513 -2.75 -31.52 24.81
CA THR A 513 -2.69 -30.05 24.74
C THR A 513 -2.67 -29.46 26.16
N PRO A 514 -1.72 -28.56 26.49
CA PRO A 514 -1.67 -27.95 27.80
C PRO A 514 -2.88 -27.03 28.02
N VAL A 515 -3.57 -27.18 29.16
CA VAL A 515 -4.61 -26.25 29.60
C VAL A 515 -4.04 -25.33 30.65
N LEU A 516 -4.02 -24.02 30.36
CA LEU A 516 -3.42 -23.01 31.22
C LEU A 516 -4.40 -22.58 32.31
N SER A 517 -3.97 -22.67 33.57
CA SER A 517 -4.72 -22.18 34.73
C SER A 517 -4.69 -20.65 34.81
N ASN A 518 -5.67 -20.07 35.53
CA ASN A 518 -5.83 -18.62 35.71
C ASN A 518 -5.92 -17.87 34.36
N LYS A 519 -6.88 -18.28 33.52
CA LYS A 519 -7.13 -17.73 32.17
C LYS A 519 -7.17 -16.20 32.18
N LEU A 520 -8.00 -15.61 33.06
CA LEU A 520 -8.15 -14.17 33.17
C LEU A 520 -6.84 -13.47 33.53
N GLY A 521 -6.16 -13.90 34.61
CA GLY A 521 -4.90 -13.27 35.01
C GLY A 521 -3.79 -13.37 33.95
N ARG A 522 -3.77 -14.44 33.17
CA ARG A 522 -2.85 -14.59 32.02
C ARG A 522 -3.19 -13.63 30.90
N LEU A 523 -4.46 -13.56 30.49
CA LEU A 523 -4.90 -12.64 29.46
C LEU A 523 -4.61 -11.17 29.81
N LEU A 524 -4.87 -10.78 31.06
CA LEU A 524 -4.59 -9.42 31.54
C LEU A 524 -3.10 -9.06 31.37
N ARG A 525 -2.18 -9.99 31.69
CA ARG A 525 -0.74 -9.80 31.41
C ARG A 525 -0.38 -9.91 29.93
N HIS A 526 -1.14 -10.67 29.14
CA HIS A 526 -0.97 -10.73 27.69
C HIS A 526 -1.27 -9.37 27.06
N MET A 527 -2.36 -8.70 27.43
CA MET A 527 -2.73 -7.37 26.93
C MET A 527 -1.59 -6.36 27.09
N ASP A 528 -0.98 -6.32 28.28
CA ASP A 528 0.14 -5.41 28.54
C ASP A 528 1.39 -5.76 27.71
N ARG A 529 1.73 -7.06 27.61
CA ARG A 529 2.88 -7.54 26.82
C ARG A 529 2.68 -7.31 25.33
N GLU A 530 1.47 -7.53 24.82
CA GLU A 530 1.10 -7.31 23.43
C GLU A 530 1.26 -5.84 23.05
N CYS A 531 0.69 -4.93 23.85
CA CYS A 531 0.83 -3.50 23.59
C CYS A 531 2.29 -3.01 23.71
N ALA A 532 3.04 -3.49 24.70
CA ALA A 532 4.46 -3.17 24.81
C ALA A 532 5.26 -3.64 23.58
N ALA A 533 5.01 -4.86 23.09
CA ALA A 533 5.63 -5.40 21.89
C ALA A 533 5.28 -4.58 20.63
N TYR A 534 4.04 -4.12 20.51
CA TYR A 534 3.64 -3.22 19.41
C TYR A 534 4.39 -1.89 19.47
N ILE A 535 4.50 -1.27 20.65
CA ILE A 535 5.19 0.03 20.80
C ILE A 535 6.70 -0.09 20.61
N GLU A 536 7.30 -1.22 20.98
CA GLU A 536 8.72 -1.49 20.74
C GLU A 536 9.06 -1.52 19.24
N ASN A 537 8.19 -2.16 18.43
CA ASN A 537 8.41 -2.30 16.99
C ASN A 537 7.85 -1.12 16.18
N SER A 538 6.83 -0.43 16.69
CA SER A 538 6.20 0.74 16.06
C SER A 538 5.97 1.86 17.08
N PRO A 539 7.03 2.59 17.47
CA PRO A 539 6.98 3.56 18.56
C PRO A 539 6.12 4.79 18.25
N ASP A 540 5.81 5.04 16.97
CA ASP A 540 4.99 6.17 16.53
C ASP A 540 3.48 5.95 16.71
N THR A 541 3.04 4.73 17.07
CA THR A 541 1.63 4.36 17.24
C THR A 541 1.31 3.85 18.65
N PRO A 542 1.47 4.67 19.71
CA PRO A 542 1.33 4.21 21.10
C PRO A 542 -0.12 4.12 21.61
N VAL A 543 -1.12 4.11 20.72
CA VAL A 543 -2.54 4.28 21.07
C VAL A 543 -3.05 3.13 21.95
N CYS A 544 -2.51 1.91 21.78
CA CYS A 544 -2.84 0.77 22.64
C CYS A 544 -2.60 1.08 24.12
N ALA A 545 -1.50 1.78 24.45
CA ALA A 545 -1.14 2.07 25.83
C ALA A 545 -2.08 3.11 26.44
N ARG A 546 -2.64 4.03 25.63
CA ARG A 546 -3.72 4.91 26.10
C ARG A 546 -4.97 4.11 26.45
N THR A 547 -5.38 3.19 25.57
CA THR A 547 -6.56 2.34 25.80
C THR A 547 -6.40 1.50 27.07
N LEU A 548 -5.25 0.84 27.23
CA LEU A 548 -4.96 0.04 28.43
C LEU A 548 -4.86 0.90 29.69
N GLY A 549 -4.25 2.09 29.60
CA GLY A 549 -4.18 3.03 30.70
C GLY A 549 -5.56 3.38 31.27
N TYR A 550 -6.53 3.67 30.40
CA TYR A 550 -7.91 3.92 30.83
C TYR A 550 -8.66 2.66 31.26
N TYR A 551 -8.39 1.51 30.62
CA TYR A 551 -8.95 0.22 31.04
C TYR A 551 -8.53 -0.12 32.48
N TRP A 552 -7.24 -0.02 32.80
CA TRP A 552 -6.73 -0.28 34.14
C TRP A 552 -7.25 0.71 35.17
N LEU A 553 -7.33 2.00 34.80
CA LEU A 553 -7.91 3.03 35.66
C LEU A 553 -9.36 2.73 36.00
N HIS A 554 -10.18 2.34 35.02
CA HIS A 554 -11.57 1.98 35.22
C HIS A 554 -11.72 0.78 36.18
N ASN A 555 -10.80 -0.18 36.07
CA ASN A 555 -10.75 -1.37 36.93
C ASN A 555 -9.97 -1.15 38.25
N GLN A 556 -9.67 0.10 38.63
CA GLN A 556 -8.98 0.47 39.87
C GLN A 556 -7.56 -0.11 40.03
N VAL A 557 -6.91 -0.49 38.93
CA VAL A 557 -5.54 -1.02 38.94
C VAL A 557 -4.56 0.12 38.64
N LYS A 558 -4.26 0.93 39.67
CA LYS A 558 -3.61 2.24 39.52
C LYS A 558 -2.17 2.17 38.99
N ASP A 559 -1.41 1.15 39.35
CA ASP A 559 0.01 1.06 38.97
C ASP A 559 0.17 0.73 37.48
N GLU A 560 -0.65 -0.19 36.97
CA GLU A 560 -0.75 -0.57 35.56
C GLU A 560 -1.30 0.60 34.73
N ALA A 561 -2.30 1.31 35.25
CA ALA A 561 -2.82 2.53 34.62
C ALA A 561 -1.73 3.60 34.47
N ARG A 562 -0.94 3.83 35.54
CA ARG A 562 0.19 4.77 35.54
C ARG A 562 1.23 4.35 34.50
N SER A 563 1.63 3.09 34.52
CA SER A 563 2.64 2.52 33.61
C SER A 563 2.24 2.72 32.14
N MET A 564 1.00 2.38 31.78
CA MET A 564 0.51 2.46 30.41
C MET A 564 0.30 3.91 29.94
N LEU A 565 -0.23 4.80 30.79
CA LEU A 565 -0.35 6.21 30.44
C LEU A 565 1.02 6.89 30.29
N PHE A 566 1.99 6.52 31.12
CA PHE A 566 3.37 6.99 30.98
C PHE A 566 3.99 6.49 29.66
N LEU A 567 3.84 5.20 29.34
CA LEU A 567 4.31 4.63 28.08
C LEU A 567 3.70 5.37 26.87
N TYR A 568 2.39 5.63 26.90
CA TYR A 568 1.71 6.41 25.87
C TYR A 568 2.28 7.83 25.73
N LEU A 569 2.33 8.59 26.82
CA LEU A 569 2.79 9.99 26.78
C LEU A 569 4.26 10.12 26.41
N SER A 570 5.10 9.12 26.71
CA SER A 570 6.51 9.10 26.31
C SER A 570 6.72 9.00 24.80
N ARG A 571 5.70 8.57 24.05
CA ARG A 571 5.75 8.32 22.61
C ARG A 571 4.71 9.12 21.81
N ALA A 572 3.77 9.78 22.47
CA ALA A 572 2.68 10.49 21.82
C ALA A 572 3.20 11.64 20.94
N GLN A 573 2.90 11.60 19.64
CA GLN A 573 3.30 12.65 18.70
C GLN A 573 2.51 13.96 18.87
N ARG A 574 1.34 13.89 19.50
CA ARG A 574 0.47 15.04 19.77
C ARG A 574 0.23 15.14 21.27
N ARG A 575 0.12 16.38 21.74
CA ARG A 575 -0.22 16.67 23.13
C ARG A 575 -1.59 16.09 23.47
N ASP A 576 -1.68 15.39 24.59
CA ASP A 576 -2.93 14.82 25.12
C ASP A 576 -3.18 15.32 26.54
N PRO A 577 -3.85 16.48 26.71
CA PRO A 577 -4.08 17.08 28.02
C PRO A 577 -4.93 16.23 28.95
N GLN A 578 -5.72 15.29 28.42
CA GLN A 578 -6.50 14.38 29.24
C GLN A 578 -5.58 13.35 29.88
N ALA A 579 -4.78 12.65 29.07
CA ALA A 579 -3.80 11.69 29.58
C ALA A 579 -2.77 12.35 30.51
N GLU A 580 -2.28 13.56 30.20
CA GLU A 580 -1.37 14.33 31.07
C GLU A 580 -1.97 14.66 32.44
N ARG A 581 -3.27 14.94 32.52
CA ARG A 581 -3.95 15.23 33.79
C ARG A 581 -4.19 13.95 34.58
N THR A 582 -4.68 12.91 33.92
CA THR A 582 -4.91 11.60 34.54
C THR A 582 -3.63 11.02 35.13
N LEU A 583 -2.50 11.10 34.42
CA LEU A 583 -1.21 10.64 34.95
C LEU A 583 -0.78 11.44 36.19
N ARG A 584 -0.93 12.77 36.17
CA ARG A 584 -0.64 13.62 37.34
C ARG A 584 -1.50 13.31 38.54
N GLU A 585 -2.79 13.02 38.34
CA GLU A 585 -3.71 12.59 39.40
C GLU A 585 -3.29 11.24 40.01
N LEU A 586 -2.81 10.30 39.17
CA LEU A 586 -2.29 9.01 39.64
C LEU A 586 -0.96 9.15 40.41
N ASP A 587 -0.13 10.14 40.06
CA ASP A 587 1.16 10.40 40.72
C ASP A 587 1.01 11.20 42.02
N ALA A 588 0.01 12.08 42.11
CA ALA A 588 -0.23 12.89 43.30
C ALA A 588 -0.69 12.08 44.52
N GLY A 589 -1.18 10.84 44.31
CA GLY A 589 -1.91 10.08 45.33
C GLY A 589 -3.24 10.74 45.68
N SER A 590 -4.22 9.98 46.16
CA SER A 590 -5.49 10.60 46.60
C SER A 590 -5.19 11.68 47.65
N PRO A 591 -5.72 12.92 47.55
CA PRO A 591 -5.67 13.84 48.67
C PRO A 591 -6.38 13.16 49.87
N PRO A 592 -5.89 13.34 51.11
CA PRO A 592 -6.58 12.80 52.27
C PRO A 592 -8.02 13.31 52.25
N SER A 593 -8.97 12.38 52.38
CA SER A 593 -10.40 12.70 52.45
C SER A 593 -10.63 13.56 53.70
N ASN A 594 -10.75 14.87 53.51
CA ASN A 594 -11.27 15.75 54.53
C ASN A 594 -12.79 15.56 54.61
N ASN A 595 -13.23 14.54 55.35
CA ASN A 595 -14.56 14.52 55.93
C ASN A 595 -14.41 14.77 57.44
N PRO A 596 -14.82 15.93 57.98
CA PRO A 596 -15.25 16.03 59.36
C PRO A 596 -16.60 15.33 59.60
#